data_AF-A0A518JNH9-F1
#
_entry.id   AF-A0A518JNH9-F1
#
_cell.length_a   1.000
_cell.length_b   1.000
_cell.length_c   1.000
_cell.angle_alpha   90.00
_cell.angle_beta   90.00
_cell.angle_gamma   90.00
#
_symmetry.space_group_name_H-M   'P 1'
#
loop_
_entity.id
_entity.type
_entity.pdbx_description
1 polymer ?
#
loop_
_entity_poly.entity_id
_entity_poly.type
_entity_poly.pdbx_seq_one_letter_code
_entity_poly.pdbx_strand_id
1 'polypeptide(L)'
;MEPSEQLDLTSDPNGSASRGGDSKAKPFLGVVFSCCNIYVRVYRDRKGGAFYEGRCPQCFAKIRFVEGNGGRRDTFFRTQG
;
A
#
# COMPACT_ATOMS: atom_id res chain seq x y z
N MET A 1 5.86 52.95 -14.67
CA MET A 1 5.38 52.51 -13.35
C MET A 1 3.90 52.23 -13.53
N GLU A 2 3.55 51.01 -13.94
CA GLU A 2 2.16 50.59 -14.14
C GLU A 2 1.78 49.70 -12.93
N PRO A 3 0.60 49.92 -12.32
CA PRO A 3 0.21 49.33 -11.04
C PRO A 3 -0.03 47.82 -11.14
N SER A 4 0.34 47.11 -10.08
CA SER A 4 0.28 45.67 -9.94
C SER A 4 -1.15 45.12 -10.01
N GLU A 5 -1.52 44.52 -11.13
CA GLU A 5 -2.65 43.58 -11.18
C GLU A 5 -2.21 42.26 -10.53
N GLN A 6 -2.42 42.18 -9.22
CA GLN A 6 -2.41 40.90 -8.52
C GLN A 6 -3.68 40.12 -8.92
N LEU A 7 -3.54 39.22 -9.90
CA LEU A 7 -4.53 38.17 -10.14
C LEU A 7 -4.49 37.19 -8.96
N ASP A 8 -5.53 37.25 -8.12
CA ASP A 8 -5.83 36.22 -7.13
C ASP A 8 -6.36 34.98 -7.86
N LEU A 9 -5.57 33.91 -7.85
CA LEU A 9 -5.95 32.59 -8.33
C LEU A 9 -6.16 31.66 -7.13
N THR A 10 -6.98 32.05 -6.17
CA THR A 10 -7.47 31.10 -5.17
C THR A 10 -8.68 30.37 -5.75
N SER A 11 -8.41 29.37 -6.57
CA SER A 11 -9.43 28.37 -6.90
C SER A 11 -9.57 27.44 -5.71
N ASP A 12 -10.61 27.65 -4.89
CA ASP A 12 -11.07 26.65 -3.93
C ASP A 12 -11.37 25.34 -4.68
N PRO A 13 -10.68 24.21 -4.40
CA PRO A 13 -11.16 22.94 -4.88
C PRO A 13 -12.34 22.50 -3.99
N ASN A 14 -13.51 23.13 -4.20
CA ASN A 14 -14.79 22.49 -3.88
C ASN A 14 -15.06 21.41 -4.94
N GLY A 15 -14.25 20.36 -4.90
CA GLY A 15 -14.52 19.09 -5.51
C GLY A 15 -15.25 18.24 -4.49
N SER A 16 -16.58 18.40 -4.43
CA SER A 16 -17.46 17.45 -3.76
C SER A 16 -17.24 16.06 -4.36
N ALA A 17 -16.37 15.26 -3.74
CA ALA A 17 -16.04 13.92 -4.19
C ALA A 17 -17.24 13.00 -3.88
N SER A 18 -18.06 12.80 -4.90
CA SER A 18 -19.08 11.77 -4.96
C SER A 18 -18.47 10.42 -4.57
N ARG A 19 -18.97 9.87 -3.46
CA ARG A 19 -18.67 8.52 -2.96
C ARG A 19 -19.21 7.52 -3.98
N GLY A 20 -18.34 6.71 -4.58
CA GLY A 20 -18.78 5.65 -5.49
C GLY A 20 -17.76 5.29 -6.54
N GLY A 21 -16.57 4.87 -6.12
CA GLY A 21 -15.62 4.21 -6.99
C GLY A 21 -15.05 3.03 -6.24
N ASP A 22 -15.48 1.83 -6.63
CA ASP A 22 -14.77 0.58 -6.35
C ASP A 22 -13.45 0.62 -7.13
N SER A 23 -12.58 1.56 -6.74
CA SER A 23 -11.21 1.65 -7.18
C SER A 23 -10.58 0.41 -6.60
N LYS A 24 -10.59 -0.68 -7.37
CA LYS A 24 -10.12 -2.03 -7.04
C LYS A 24 -8.71 -1.93 -6.45
N ALA A 25 -8.65 -1.62 -5.16
CA ALA A 25 -7.41 -1.28 -4.49
C ALA A 25 -6.56 -2.54 -4.56
N LYS A 26 -5.33 -2.39 -5.05
CA LYS A 26 -4.44 -3.54 -5.24
C LYS A 26 -4.36 -4.28 -3.90
N PRO A 27 -4.67 -5.59 -3.85
CA PRO A 27 -4.59 -6.33 -2.61
C PRO A 27 -3.16 -6.22 -2.06
N PHE A 28 -3.08 -5.74 -0.82
CA PHE A 28 -1.82 -5.59 -0.10
C PHE A 28 -1.86 -6.44 1.16
N LEU A 29 -0.67 -6.87 1.57
CA LEU A 29 -0.44 -7.64 2.76
C LEU A 29 0.43 -6.83 3.72
N GLY A 30 -0.10 -6.49 4.88
CA GLY A 30 0.66 -5.90 5.97
C GLY A 30 1.50 -6.98 6.65
N VAL A 31 2.81 -6.79 6.68
CA VAL A 31 3.72 -7.73 7.35
C VAL A 31 4.53 -6.99 8.40
N VAL A 32 4.47 -7.45 9.64
CA VAL A 32 5.37 -7.04 10.72
C VAL A 32 6.50 -8.06 10.83
N PHE A 33 7.71 -7.62 10.51
CA PHE A 33 8.90 -8.43 10.71
C PHE A 33 9.33 -8.37 12.17
N SER A 34 9.26 -9.49 12.89
CA SER A 34 9.71 -9.51 14.30
C SER A 34 11.23 -9.36 14.44
N CYS A 35 12.04 -9.62 13.39
CA CYS A 35 13.51 -9.45 13.45
C CYS A 35 13.93 -8.00 13.75
N CYS A 36 13.20 -7.02 13.21
CA CYS A 36 13.51 -5.59 13.34
C CYS A 36 12.31 -4.77 13.82
N ASN A 37 11.22 -5.43 14.23
CA ASN A 37 9.94 -4.83 14.59
C ASN A 37 9.44 -3.79 13.57
N ILE A 38 9.61 -4.08 12.28
CA ILE A 38 9.28 -3.17 11.18
C ILE A 38 8.04 -3.64 10.42
N TYR A 39 7.14 -2.70 10.16
CA TYR A 39 5.97 -2.92 9.32
C TYR A 39 6.27 -2.60 7.86
N VAL A 40 5.91 -3.54 6.98
CA VAL A 40 6.10 -3.42 5.53
C VAL A 40 4.81 -3.81 4.82
N ARG A 41 4.43 -3.05 3.79
CA ARG A 41 3.33 -3.41 2.88
C ARG A 41 3.88 -4.20 1.70
N VAL A 42 3.45 -5.45 1.59
CA VAL A 42 3.82 -6.36 0.50
C VAL A 42 2.66 -6.46 -0.47
N TYR A 43 2.91 -6.18 -1.74
CA TYR A 43 1.89 -6.27 -2.78
C TYR A 43 1.91 -7.65 -3.41
N ARG A 44 0.75 -8.09 -3.90
CA ARG A 44 0.64 -9.32 -4.68
C ARG A 44 1.48 -9.22 -5.96
N ASP A 45 2.15 -10.31 -6.32
CA ASP A 45 2.89 -10.39 -7.57
C ASP A 45 1.97 -10.17 -8.79
N ARG A 46 2.50 -9.49 -9.82
CA ARG A 46 1.75 -9.15 -11.03
C ARG A 46 1.78 -10.24 -12.09
N LYS A 47 2.65 -11.26 -11.98
CA LYS A 47 2.85 -12.31 -13.00
C LYS A 47 1.80 -13.43 -12.93
N GLY A 48 0.67 -13.19 -12.27
CA GLY A 48 -0.41 -14.17 -12.11
C GLY A 48 -0.19 -15.16 -10.96
N GLY A 49 0.92 -15.06 -10.24
CA GLY A 49 1.15 -15.82 -9.01
C GLY A 49 0.21 -15.36 -7.90
N ALA A 50 -0.48 -16.31 -7.26
CA ALA A 50 -1.20 -16.07 -6.02
C ALA A 50 -0.21 -16.11 -4.84
N PHE A 51 0.86 -15.30 -4.91
CA PHE A 51 1.87 -15.22 -3.85
C PHE A 51 2.32 -13.79 -3.61
N TYR A 52 2.79 -13.56 -2.38
CA TYR A 52 3.35 -12.30 -1.90
C TYR A 52 4.80 -12.53 -1.49
N GLU A 53 5.73 -11.74 -2.02
CA GLU A 53 7.14 -11.78 -1.63
C GLU A 53 7.57 -10.43 -1.06
N GLY A 54 8.22 -10.49 0.11
CA GLY A 54 8.71 -9.31 0.82
C GLY A 54 10.06 -9.57 1.46
N ARG A 55 10.75 -8.49 1.83
CA ARG A 55 12.00 -8.55 2.58
C ARG A 55 12.02 -7.49 3.67
N CYS A 56 12.63 -7.81 4.80
CA CYS A 56 12.93 -6.81 5.81
C CYS A 56 14.02 -5.86 5.27
N PRO A 57 13.83 -4.53 5.33
CA PRO A 57 14.84 -3.58 4.84
C PRO A 57 16.08 -3.48 5.75
N GLN A 58 16.01 -3.97 6.99
CA GLN A 58 17.16 -4.00 7.92
C GLN A 58 17.92 -5.33 7.87
N CYS A 59 17.22 -6.44 8.13
CA CYS A 59 17.84 -7.76 8.29
C CYS A 59 17.88 -8.57 6.98
N PHE A 60 17.24 -8.07 5.91
CA PHE A 60 17.06 -8.78 4.62
C PHE A 60 16.35 -10.15 4.72
N ALA A 61 15.70 -10.46 5.86
CA ALA A 61 14.89 -11.66 6.01
C ALA A 61 13.82 -11.70 4.91
N LYS A 62 13.76 -12.84 4.21
CA LYS A 62 12.85 -13.07 3.09
C LYS A 62 11.59 -13.75 3.60
N ILE A 63 10.46 -13.34 3.05
CA ILE A 63 9.16 -13.95 3.33
C ILE A 63 8.47 -14.26 2.02
N ARG A 64 7.74 -15.37 1.99
CA ARG A 64 6.93 -15.78 0.86
C ARG A 64 5.61 -16.32 1.39
N PHE A 65 4.52 -15.61 1.09
CA PHE A 65 3.18 -16.09 1.35
C PHE A 65 2.60 -16.65 0.07
N VAL A 66 2.06 -17.87 0.14
CA VAL A 66 1.32 -18.47 -0.96
C VAL A 66 -0.15 -18.49 -0.56
N GLU A 67 -0.99 -17.89 -1.39
CA GLU A 67 -2.44 -17.90 -1.27
C GLU A 67 -2.93 -19.31 -1.66
N GLY A 68 -3.02 -20.19 -0.66
CA GLY A 68 -3.55 -21.55 -0.84
C GLY A 68 -5.07 -21.58 -0.95
N ASN A 69 -5.62 -22.69 -1.44
CA ASN A 69 -7.06 -22.90 -1.67
C ASN A 69 -7.95 -22.77 -0.41
N GLY A 70 -7.35 -22.68 0.78
CA GLY A 70 -8.00 -22.42 2.07
C GLY A 70 -8.20 -20.94 2.41
N GLY A 71 -7.81 -20.02 1.51
CA GLY A 71 -8.24 -18.62 1.51
C GLY A 71 -8.19 -17.93 2.86
N ARG A 72 -7.07 -18.05 3.60
CA ARG A 72 -6.91 -17.31 4.84
C ARG A 72 -6.81 -15.81 4.50
N ARG A 73 -7.89 -15.06 4.74
CA ARG A 73 -8.04 -13.63 4.36
C ARG A 73 -7.37 -12.67 5.35
N ASP A 74 -6.35 -13.13 6.07
CA ASP A 74 -5.63 -12.24 6.96
C ASP A 74 -4.87 -11.23 6.11
N THR A 75 -5.06 -9.95 6.41
CA THR A 75 -4.33 -8.84 5.77
C THR A 75 -3.10 -8.45 6.59
N PHE A 76 -2.91 -9.05 7.76
CA PHE A 76 -1.83 -8.76 8.70
C PHE A 76 -1.12 -10.04 9.12
N PHE A 77 0.19 -10.08 8.92
CA PHE A 77 1.03 -11.20 9.30
C PHE A 77 2.18 -10.72 10.17
N ARG A 78 2.54 -11.53 11.17
CA ARG A 78 3.75 -11.34 11.96
C ARG A 78 4.69 -12.50 11.69
N THR A 79 5.92 -12.19 11.29
CA THR A 79 6.92 -13.22 10.96
C THR A 79 7.87 -13.40 12.14
N GLN A 80 8.10 -14.63 12.57
CA GLN A 80 9.26 -14.95 13.40
C GLN A 80 10.44 -15.13 12.45
N GLY A 81 11.47 -14.30 12.62
CA GLY A 81 12.67 -14.29 11.79
C GLY A 81 13.71 -15.27 12.28
#